data_AF-A0A1H4WSY1-F1
#
_entry.id   AF-A0A1H4WSY1-F1
#
_cell.length_a   1.000
_cell.length_b   1.000
_cell.length_c   1.000
_cell.angle_alpha   90.00
_cell.angle_beta   90.00
_cell.angle_gamma   90.00
#
_symmetry.space_group_name_H-M   'P 1'
#
loop_
_entity.id
_entity.type
_entity.pdbx_description
1 polymer ?
#
loop_
_entity_poly.entity_id
_entity_poly.type
_entity_poly.pdbx_seq_one_letter_code
_entity_poly.pdbx_strand_id
1 'polypeptide(L)'
;METDPTLDDAHDIPWPVRRRLLRTGPIRRAWWLQRVPAVFVDVVLHFLVAAVAAAVVDPGSGVAYTITLFVVYIATSFVHRVFLQRWWGATIGRLLVGLRCADPRTGRAPTLRRLAFGWLYGLLATVAEALP
;
A
#
# COMPACT_ATOMS: atom_id res chain seq x y z
N MET A 1 0.09 37.85 -9.64
CA MET A 1 -0.53 36.73 -8.92
C MET A 1 -0.65 35.62 -9.95
N GLU A 2 0.42 34.83 -10.06
CA GLU A 2 0.60 33.84 -11.11
C GLU A 2 -0.12 32.57 -10.67
N THR A 3 -1.23 32.27 -11.33
CA THR A 3 -2.02 31.06 -11.08
C THR A 3 -1.20 29.86 -11.54
N ASP A 4 -0.63 29.15 -10.57
CA ASP A 4 -0.02 27.83 -10.76
C ASP A 4 -1.01 26.96 -11.56
N PRO A 5 -0.67 26.48 -12.77
CA PRO A 5 -1.57 25.68 -13.59
C PRO A 5 -1.83 24.35 -12.88
N THR A 6 -2.84 24.34 -12.03
CA THR A 6 -3.36 23.13 -11.41
C THR A 6 -3.81 22.21 -12.52
N LEU A 7 -3.34 20.96 -12.46
CA LEU A 7 -3.55 19.83 -13.38
C LEU A 7 -5.00 19.51 -13.78
N ASP A 8 -5.97 20.31 -13.33
CA ASP A 8 -7.39 20.26 -13.65
C ASP A 8 -7.72 20.85 -15.04
N ASP A 9 -6.91 21.76 -15.58
CA ASP A 9 -7.07 22.28 -16.95
C ASP A 9 -6.50 21.34 -18.03
N ALA A 10 -5.89 20.22 -17.62
CA ALA A 10 -5.18 19.29 -18.50
C ALA A 10 -6.06 18.19 -19.12
N HIS A 11 -7.34 18.48 -19.39
CA HIS A 11 -8.24 17.52 -20.04
C HIS A 11 -7.84 17.18 -21.48
N ASP A 12 -7.08 18.06 -22.14
CA ASP A 12 -6.65 17.92 -23.52
C ASP A 12 -5.28 17.26 -23.69
N ILE A 13 -4.57 16.95 -22.59
CA ILE A 13 -3.25 16.33 -22.68
C ILE A 13 -3.42 14.84 -23.05
N PRO A 14 -2.89 14.39 -24.21
CA PRO A 14 -2.97 13.00 -24.60
C PRO A 14 -2.36 12.12 -23.50
N TRP A 15 -3.05 11.04 -23.12
CA TRP A 15 -2.61 10.07 -22.11
C TRP A 15 -1.10 9.72 -22.17
N PRO A 16 -0.48 9.48 -23.35
CA PRO A 16 0.94 9.13 -23.43
C PRO A 16 1.87 10.23 -22.88
N VAL A 17 1.49 11.50 -23.05
CA VAL A 17 2.24 12.68 -22.61
C VAL A 17 2.05 12.90 -21.11
N ARG A 18 0.81 12.81 -20.62
CA ARG A 18 0.49 12.85 -19.18
C ARG A 18 1.25 11.76 -18.41
N ARG A 19 1.36 10.57 -19.00
CA ARG A 19 2.12 9.45 -18.43
C ARG A 19 3.62 9.71 -18.36
N ARG A 20 4.22 10.39 -19.34
CA ARG A 20 5.64 10.78 -19.31
C ARG A 20 5.90 11.84 -18.25
N LEU A 21 5.06 12.86 -18.17
CA LEU A 21 5.16 13.91 -17.15
C LEU A 21 5.05 13.35 -15.72
N LEU A 22 4.14 12.41 -15.48
CA LEU A 22 4.05 11.66 -14.21
C LEU A 22 5.27 10.76 -13.95
N ARG A 23 6.01 10.35 -14.98
CA ARG A 23 7.17 9.44 -14.86
C ARG A 23 8.48 10.19 -14.55
N THR A 24 8.66 11.40 -15.08
CA THR A 24 9.94 12.13 -15.02
C THR A 24 9.88 13.46 -14.28
N GLY A 25 8.71 13.94 -13.86
CA GLY A 25 8.56 15.25 -13.21
C GLY A 25 8.86 15.28 -11.70
N PRO A 26 9.05 16.49 -11.12
CA PRO A 26 9.23 16.74 -9.67
C PRO A 26 8.09 16.19 -8.81
N ILE A 27 6.90 15.99 -9.41
CA ILE A 27 5.72 15.33 -8.83
C ILE A 27 6.08 13.94 -8.28
N ARG A 28 7.02 13.21 -8.89
CA ARG A 28 7.44 11.88 -8.43
C ARG A 28 8.12 11.93 -7.05
N ARG A 29 8.93 12.96 -6.74
CA ARG A 29 9.58 13.12 -5.41
C ARG A 29 8.56 13.42 -4.31
N ALA A 30 7.62 14.34 -4.57
CA ALA A 30 6.53 14.63 -3.63
C ALA A 30 5.67 13.38 -3.34
N TRP A 31 5.49 12.52 -4.34
CA TRP A 31 4.76 11.26 -4.20
C TRP A 31 5.44 10.21 -3.32
N TRP A 32 6.78 10.14 -3.32
CA TRP A 32 7.50 9.20 -2.43
C TRP A 32 7.36 9.60 -0.96
N LEU A 33 7.39 10.91 -0.68
CA LEU A 33 7.26 11.44 0.69
C LEU A 33 5.91 11.12 1.34
N GLN A 34 4.83 11.00 0.56
CA GLN A 34 3.52 10.61 1.08
C GLN A 34 3.32 9.09 1.19
N ARG A 35 4.02 8.31 0.34
CA ARG A 35 3.88 6.86 0.31
C ARG A 35 4.60 6.14 1.45
N VAL A 36 5.79 6.61 1.80
CA VAL A 36 6.58 6.04 2.89
C VAL A 36 5.81 6.06 4.22
N PRO A 37 5.27 7.20 4.70
CA PRO A 37 4.52 7.23 5.95
C PRO A 37 3.24 6.40 5.89
N ALA A 38 2.53 6.39 4.75
CA ALA A 38 1.36 5.53 4.57
C ALA A 38 1.69 4.04 4.72
N VAL A 39 2.79 3.58 4.10
CA VAL A 39 3.24 2.19 4.23
C VAL A 39 3.69 1.90 5.66
N PHE A 40 4.38 2.83 6.31
CA PHE A 40 4.83 2.69 7.69
C PHE A 40 3.64 2.51 8.64
N VAL A 41 2.59 3.34 8.51
CA VAL A 41 1.36 3.20 9.30
C VAL A 41 0.73 1.82 9.11
N ASP A 42 0.62 1.35 7.86
CA ASP A 42 0.04 0.03 7.58
C ASP A 42 0.86 -1.09 8.23
N VAL A 43 2.20 -1.02 8.16
CA VAL A 43 3.12 -2.00 8.76
C VAL A 43 3.00 -2.01 10.28
N VAL A 44 3.01 -0.85 10.93
CA VAL A 44 2.85 -0.73 12.38
C VAL A 44 1.51 -1.32 12.81
N LEU A 45 0.43 -1.02 12.08
CA LEU A 45 -0.88 -1.57 12.38
C LEU A 45 -0.91 -3.10 12.27
N HIS A 46 -0.34 -3.67 11.21
CA HIS A 46 -0.25 -5.12 11.04
C HIS A 46 0.57 -5.77 12.16
N PHE A 47 1.69 -5.14 12.53
CA PHE A 47 2.57 -5.63 13.60
C PHE A 47 1.88 -5.60 14.96
N LEU A 48 1.16 -4.54 15.30
CA LEU A 48 0.43 -4.43 16.56
C LEU A 48 -0.63 -5.52 16.69
N VAL A 49 -1.43 -5.75 15.64
CA VAL A 49 -2.45 -6.82 15.64
C VAL A 49 -1.79 -8.19 15.82
N ALA A 50 -0.70 -8.44 15.11
CA ALA A 50 0.04 -9.69 15.20
C ALA A 50 0.68 -9.90 16.58
N ALA A 51 1.27 -8.86 17.17
CA ALA A 51 1.91 -8.91 18.47
C ALA A 51 0.89 -9.18 19.59
N VAL A 52 -0.28 -8.54 19.54
CA VAL A 52 -1.38 -8.79 20.48
C VAL A 52 -1.85 -10.24 20.36
N ALA A 53 -2.10 -10.74 19.14
CA ALA A 53 -2.51 -12.12 18.94
C ALA A 53 -1.46 -13.12 19.42
N ALA A 54 -0.18 -12.86 19.14
CA ALA A 54 0.93 -13.70 19.58
C ALA A 54 1.05 -13.72 21.11
N ALA A 55 0.90 -12.58 21.77
CA ALA A 55 0.96 -12.47 23.24
C ALA A 55 -0.21 -13.20 23.92
N VAL A 56 -1.38 -13.28 23.28
CA VAL A 56 -2.52 -14.07 23.77
C VAL A 56 -2.26 -15.57 23.66
N VAL A 57 -1.62 -16.02 22.57
CA VAL A 57 -1.31 -17.43 22.35
C VAL A 57 -0.16 -17.92 23.24
N ASP A 58 0.90 -17.11 23.37
CA ASP A 58 2.10 -17.46 24.12
C ASP A 58 2.74 -16.20 24.73
N PRO A 59 2.41 -15.87 25.99
CA PRO A 59 2.98 -14.70 26.68
C PRO A 59 4.50 -14.79 26.91
N GLY A 60 5.08 -16.01 26.82
CA GLY A 60 6.48 -16.27 27.13
C GLY A 60 7.45 -15.96 25.99
N SER A 61 6.98 -15.39 24.88
CA SER A 61 7.77 -15.08 23.68
C SER A 61 8.52 -16.30 23.09
N GLY A 62 7.91 -17.49 23.19
CA GLY A 62 8.47 -18.74 22.69
C GLY A 62 8.30 -18.95 21.17
N VAL A 63 8.49 -20.20 20.74
CA VAL A 63 8.32 -20.60 19.33
C VAL A 63 6.88 -20.33 18.86
N ALA A 64 5.89 -20.63 19.70
CA ALA A 64 4.48 -20.40 19.38
C ALA A 64 4.16 -18.91 19.22
N TYR A 65 4.75 -18.04 20.05
CA TYR A 65 4.67 -16.58 19.88
C TYR A 65 5.19 -16.16 18.51
N THR A 66 6.40 -16.60 18.15
CA THR A 66 7.04 -16.20 16.89
C THR A 66 6.25 -16.67 15.67
N ILE A 67 5.79 -17.93 15.67
CA ILE A 67 4.97 -18.47 14.57
C ILE A 67 3.66 -17.70 14.45
N THR A 68 2.97 -17.47 15.57
CA THR A 68 1.70 -16.72 15.59
C THR A 68 1.91 -15.30 15.08
N LEU A 69 2.97 -14.61 15.51
CA LEU A 69 3.32 -13.27 15.07
C LEU A 69 3.45 -13.23 13.53
N PHE A 70 4.23 -14.12 12.93
CA PHE A 70 4.41 -14.13 11.48
C PHE A 70 3.13 -14.48 10.72
N VAL A 71 2.42 -15.52 11.14
CA VAL A 71 1.19 -15.98 10.47
C VAL A 71 0.10 -14.90 10.53
N VAL A 72 -0.13 -14.32 11.71
CA VAL A 72 -1.13 -13.27 11.89
C VAL A 72 -0.72 -12.00 11.15
N TYR A 73 0.56 -11.61 11.18
CA TYR A 73 1.05 -10.46 10.41
C TYR A 73 0.75 -10.60 8.92
N ILE A 74 1.09 -11.76 8.33
CA ILE A 74 0.83 -12.04 6.91
C ILE A 74 -0.67 -12.03 6.61
N ALA A 75 -1.47 -12.69 7.45
CA ALA A 75 -2.93 -12.75 7.28
C ALA A 75 -3.57 -11.36 7.38
N THR A 76 -3.24 -10.57 8.42
CA THR A 76 -3.71 -9.20 8.59
C THR A 76 -3.27 -8.31 7.42
N SER A 77 -2.03 -8.47 6.95
CA SER A 77 -1.52 -7.74 5.79
C SER A 77 -2.31 -8.03 4.52
N PHE A 78 -2.61 -9.31 4.27
CA PHE A 78 -3.46 -9.73 3.16
C PHE A 78 -4.87 -9.15 3.28
N VAL A 79 -5.51 -9.32 4.44
CA VAL A 79 -6.88 -8.87 4.66
C VAL A 79 -7.00 -7.35 4.45
N HIS A 80 -6.09 -6.60 5.06
CA HIS A 80 -6.04 -5.14 4.95
C HIS A 80 -5.81 -4.71 3.49
N ARG A 81 -4.80 -5.28 2.79
CA ARG A 81 -4.47 -4.83 1.42
C ARG A 81 -5.44 -5.32 0.34
N VAL A 82 -6.11 -6.45 0.53
CA VAL A 82 -6.99 -7.02 -0.51
C VAL A 82 -8.44 -6.61 -0.29
N PHE A 83 -8.97 -6.78 0.92
CA PHE A 83 -10.39 -6.51 1.18
C PHE A 83 -10.63 -5.04 1.53
N LEU A 84 -9.84 -4.47 2.43
CA LEU A 84 -10.02 -3.08 2.84
C LEU A 84 -9.76 -2.12 1.67
N GLN A 85 -8.70 -2.37 0.91
CA GLN A 85 -8.39 -1.60 -0.29
C GLN A 85 -9.46 -1.76 -1.38
N ARG A 86 -10.18 -2.89 -1.43
CA ARG A 86 -11.30 -3.08 -2.36
C ARG A 86 -12.53 -2.30 -1.93
N TRP A 87 -12.83 -2.24 -0.63
CA TRP A 87 -13.99 -1.55 -0.08
C TRP A 87 -13.82 -0.04 -0.01
N TRP A 88 -12.71 0.45 0.52
CA TRP A 88 -12.46 1.89 0.70
C TRP A 88 -11.66 2.50 -0.44
N GLY A 89 -11.21 1.69 -1.40
CA GLY A 89 -10.34 2.14 -2.47
C GLY A 89 -8.92 2.46 -2.01
N ALA A 90 -8.56 2.23 -0.74
CA ALA A 90 -7.25 2.55 -0.18
C ALA A 90 -6.99 1.74 1.11
N THR A 91 -5.71 1.64 1.50
CA THR A 91 -5.32 1.17 2.84
C THR A 91 -5.45 2.30 3.86
N ILE A 92 -5.47 1.99 5.15
CA ILE A 92 -5.62 2.98 6.22
C ILE A 92 -4.54 4.05 6.13
N GLY A 93 -3.27 3.67 6.02
CA GLY A 93 -2.17 4.61 5.91
C GLY A 93 -2.31 5.52 4.68
N ARG A 94 -2.83 5.00 3.57
CA ARG A 94 -3.12 5.80 2.36
C ARG A 94 -4.29 6.74 2.55
N LEU A 95 -5.34 6.33 3.25
CA LEU A 95 -6.48 7.18 3.56
C LEU A 95 -6.04 8.38 4.41
N LEU A 96 -5.15 8.18 5.39
CA LEU A 96 -4.64 9.25 6.25
C LEU A 96 -3.87 10.33 5.48
N VAL A 97 -3.20 9.96 4.38
CA VAL A 97 -2.50 10.92 3.52
C VAL A 97 -3.32 11.36 2.31
N GLY A 98 -4.63 11.08 2.29
CA GLY A 98 -5.54 11.47 1.22
C GLY A 98 -5.35 10.73 -0.11
N LEU A 99 -4.66 9.59 -0.11
CA LEU A 99 -4.38 8.80 -1.31
C LEU A 99 -5.46 7.74 -1.56
N ARG A 100 -5.83 7.58 -2.84
CA ARG A 100 -6.71 6.52 -3.32
C ARG A 100 -6.01 5.61 -4.31
N CYS A 101 -6.38 4.34 -4.31
CA CYS A 101 -5.90 3.35 -5.26
C CYS A 101 -6.84 3.27 -6.45
N ALA A 102 -6.34 3.72 -7.60
CA ALA A 102 -7.02 3.59 -8.88
C ALA A 102 -6.18 2.72 -9.82
N ASP A 103 -6.87 2.01 -10.72
CA ASP A 103 -6.23 1.34 -11.84
C ASP A 103 -5.63 2.42 -12.77
N PRO A 104 -4.32 2.40 -13.03
CA PRO A 104 -3.69 3.39 -13.91
C PRO A 104 -4.15 3.31 -15.37
N ARG A 105 -4.84 2.24 -15.79
CA ARG A 105 -5.38 2.10 -17.15
C ARG A 105 -6.81 2.58 -17.27
N THR A 106 -7.63 2.38 -16.24
CA THR A 106 -9.08 2.59 -16.31
C THR A 106 -9.59 3.65 -15.35
N GLY A 107 -8.76 4.12 -14.40
CA GLY A 107 -9.16 5.02 -13.32
C GLY A 107 -10.11 4.40 -12.28
N ARG A 108 -10.56 3.16 -12.50
CA ARG A 108 -11.52 2.45 -11.64
C ARG A 108 -10.83 1.79 -10.45
N ALA A 109 -11.61 1.39 -9.46
CA ALA A 109 -11.10 0.59 -8.35
C ALA A 109 -10.49 -0.73 -8.87
N PRO A 110 -9.32 -1.15 -8.34
CA PRO A 110 -8.69 -2.40 -8.76
C PRO A 110 -9.56 -3.61 -8.38
N THR A 111 -9.54 -4.64 -9.23
CA THR A 111 -10.24 -5.90 -8.96
C THR A 111 -9.56 -6.67 -7.83
N LEU A 112 -10.33 -7.50 -7.10
CA LEU A 112 -9.79 -8.37 -6.05
C LEU A 112 -8.62 -9.22 -6.55
N ARG A 113 -8.78 -9.80 -7.75
CA ARG A 113 -7.73 -10.58 -8.41
C ARG A 113 -6.43 -9.78 -8.53
N ARG A 114 -6.52 -8.54 -9.02
CA ARG A 114 -5.34 -7.69 -9.22
C ARG A 114 -4.69 -7.27 -7.90
N LEU A 115 -5.50 -7.01 -6.87
CA LEU A 115 -5.01 -6.72 -5.53
C LEU A 115 -4.29 -7.93 -4.92
N ALA A 116 -4.86 -9.13 -5.03
CA ALA A 116 -4.28 -10.37 -4.52
C ALA A 116 -2.94 -10.70 -5.22
N PHE A 117 -2.87 -10.62 -6.56
CA PHE A 117 -1.62 -10.82 -7.28
C PHE A 117 -0.58 -9.75 -6.96
N GLY A 118 -1.00 -8.49 -6.82
CA GLY A 118 -0.10 -7.40 -6.41
C GLY A 118 0.46 -7.61 -5.01
N TRP A 119 -0.36 -8.10 -4.08
CA TRP A 119 0.07 -8.46 -2.73
C TRP A 119 1.07 -9.62 -2.76
N LEU A 120 0.76 -10.70 -3.49
CA LEU A 120 1.62 -11.87 -3.59
C LEU A 120 2.97 -11.51 -4.21
N TYR A 121 2.97 -10.71 -5.28
CA TYR A 121 4.20 -10.21 -5.88
C TYR A 121 5.05 -9.41 -4.88
N GLY A 122 4.41 -8.51 -4.11
CA GLY A 122 5.11 -7.74 -3.07
C GLY A 122 5.69 -8.62 -1.96
N LEU A 123 4.95 -9.65 -1.54
CA LEU A 123 5.43 -10.63 -0.57
C LEU A 123 6.65 -11.40 -1.11
N LEU A 124 6.55 -11.96 -2.32
CA LEU A 124 7.64 -12.72 -2.94
C LEU A 124 8.88 -11.86 -3.17
N ALA A 125 8.73 -10.61 -3.61
CA ALA A 125 9.83 -9.67 -3.74
C ALA A 125 10.50 -9.40 -2.38
N THR A 126 9.72 -9.22 -1.32
CA THR A 126 10.27 -8.98 0.04
C THR A 126 11.04 -10.20 0.54
N VAL A 127 10.53 -11.41 0.29
CA VAL A 127 11.22 -12.66 0.65
C VAL A 127 12.50 -12.83 -0.16
N ALA A 128 12.46 -12.56 -1.48
CA ALA A 128 13.62 -12.68 -2.34
C ALA A 128 14.76 -11.73 -1.93
N GLU A 129 14.45 -10.50 -1.51
CA GLU A 129 15.44 -9.54 -1.00
C GLU A 129 15.97 -9.90 0.40
N ALA A 130 15.22 -10.67 1.18
CA ALA A 130 15.63 -11.11 2.51
C ALA A 130 16.46 -12.40 2.50
N LEU A 131 16.48 -13.13 1.38
CA LEU A 131 17.31 -14.31 1.19
C LEU A 131 18.67 -13.88 0.62
N PRO A 132 19.80 -14.28 1.25
CA PRO A 132 21.14 -13.93 0.81
C PRO A 132 21.55 -14.62 -0.51
#